data_AF-A0A7W7HVS9-F1
#
_entry.id   AF-A0A7W7HVS9-F1
#
_cell.length_a   1.000
_cell.length_b   1.000
_cell.length_c   1.000
_cell.angle_alpha   90.00
_cell.angle_beta   90.00
_cell.angle_gamma   90.00
#
_symmetry.space_group_name_H-M   'P 1'
#
loop_
_entity.id
_entity.type
_entity.pdbx_description
1 polymer ?
#
loop_
_entity_poly.entity_id
_entity_poly.type
_entity_poly.pdbx_seq_one_letter_code
_entity_poly.pdbx_strand_id
1 'polypeptide(L)'
;MNGPDEHTASMNSRDWTSAQPDNRQRGVGVVQAVRMSYEMTERLFTLAQQRRISPNELIREIVADYLDSDADEMITIRRSDLRRAIDIAVKNAT
;
A
#
# COMPACT_ATOMS: atom_id res chain seq x y z
N MET A 1 36.35 -12.30 -6.62
CA MET A 1 35.33 -11.76 -7.53
C MET A 1 34.21 -12.78 -7.53
N ASN A 2 33.25 -12.62 -6.61
CA ASN A 2 32.19 -13.60 -6.38
C ASN A 2 30.99 -13.18 -7.24
N GLY A 3 30.67 -14.02 -8.22
CA GLY A 3 29.59 -13.76 -9.18
C GLY A 3 28.19 -13.96 -8.58
N PRO A 4 27.14 -13.45 -9.25
CA PRO A 4 25.73 -13.53 -8.81
C PRO A 4 25.13 -14.96 -8.77
N ASP A 5 25.94 -16.00 -8.91
CA ASP A 5 25.49 -17.39 -9.11
C ASP A 5 25.26 -18.15 -7.79
N GLU A 6 25.69 -17.61 -6.65
CA GLU A 6 25.59 -18.29 -5.35
C GLU A 6 24.15 -18.25 -4.78
N HIS A 7 23.38 -17.20 -5.11
CA HIS A 7 21.98 -17.07 -4.66
C HIS A 7 21.00 -17.92 -5.46
N THR A 8 21.25 -18.12 -6.76
CA THR A 8 20.39 -18.94 -7.64
C THR A 8 20.58 -20.43 -7.42
N ALA A 9 21.78 -20.88 -7.03
CA ALA A 9 22.04 -22.27 -6.66
C ALA A 9 21.22 -22.72 -5.44
N SER A 10 21.04 -21.83 -4.44
CA SER A 10 20.25 -22.11 -3.24
C SER A 10 18.77 -22.36 -3.54
N MET A 11 18.20 -21.77 -4.60
CA MET A 11 16.77 -21.93 -4.94
C MET A 11 16.48 -23.23 -5.71
N ASN A 12 17.50 -23.83 -6.34
CA ASN A 12 17.39 -25.11 -7.04
C ASN A 12 17.69 -26.33 -6.15
N SER A 13 18.14 -26.10 -4.92
CA SER A 13 18.28 -27.17 -3.94
C SER A 13 16.89 -27.64 -3.48
N ARG A 14 16.55 -28.89 -3.82
CA ARG A 14 15.40 -29.60 -3.25
C ARG A 14 15.66 -30.10 -1.82
N ASP A 15 16.76 -29.68 -1.20
CA ASP A 15 17.06 -29.97 0.18
C ASP A 15 16.37 -28.95 1.09
N TRP A 16 15.16 -29.32 1.55
CA TRP A 16 14.35 -28.53 2.48
C TRP A 16 14.64 -28.86 3.95
N THR A 17 15.67 -29.67 4.22
CA THR A 17 15.95 -30.21 5.56
C THR A 17 16.32 -29.12 6.58
N SER A 18 16.83 -27.98 6.11
CA SER A 18 17.18 -26.83 6.96
C SER A 18 16.12 -25.73 7.00
N ALA A 19 14.98 -25.92 6.32
CA ALA A 19 13.90 -24.93 6.32
C ALA A 19 13.26 -24.87 7.71
N GLN A 20 13.58 -23.82 8.47
CA GLN A 20 12.88 -23.52 9.72
C GLN A 20 11.46 -23.05 9.38
N PRO A 21 10.41 -23.74 9.86
CA PRO A 21 9.05 -23.24 9.70
C PRO A 21 8.93 -21.91 10.44
N ASP A 22 8.55 -20.85 9.70
CA ASP A 22 8.23 -19.56 10.30
C ASP A 22 6.96 -19.73 11.15
N ASN A 23 7.19 -19.95 12.45
CA ASN A 23 6.16 -20.21 13.45
C ASN A 23 5.55 -18.92 14.02
N ARG A 24 5.77 -17.77 13.38
CA ARG A 24 5.04 -16.56 13.74
C ARG A 24 3.55 -16.81 13.48
N GLN A 25 2.79 -16.80 14.56
CA GLN A 25 1.33 -16.87 14.54
C GLN A 25 0.80 -15.66 13.76
N ARG A 26 0.70 -15.81 12.44
CA ARG A 26 -0.04 -14.87 11.60
C ARG A 26 -1.49 -14.99 12.06
N GLY A 27 -2.04 -13.91 12.62
CA GLY A 27 -3.45 -13.84 12.96
C GLY A 27 -4.31 -14.31 11.78
N VAL A 28 -5.47 -14.90 12.07
CA VAL A 28 -6.35 -15.48 11.06
C VAL A 28 -6.62 -14.43 9.97
N GLY A 29 -6.09 -14.66 8.78
CA GLY A 29 -6.21 -13.76 7.64
C GLY A 29 -7.27 -14.26 6.67
N VAL A 30 -8.21 -13.40 6.28
CA VAL A 30 -9.11 -13.67 5.15
C VAL A 30 -8.39 -13.27 3.86
N VAL A 31 -8.26 -14.21 2.93
CA VAL A 31 -7.70 -13.93 1.60
C VAL A 31 -8.85 -13.72 0.62
N GLN A 32 -8.89 -12.55 -0.01
CA GLN A 32 -9.82 -12.24 -1.09
C GLN A 32 -9.05 -12.20 -2.40
N ALA A 33 -9.58 -12.90 -3.42
CA ALA A 33 -9.06 -12.89 -4.77
C ALA A 33 -10.05 -12.15 -5.67
N VAL A 34 -9.59 -11.11 -6.35
CA VAL A 34 -10.39 -10.30 -7.26
C VAL A 34 -9.71 -10.21 -8.63
N ARG A 35 -10.52 -10.13 -9.68
CA ARG A 35 -10.01 -9.87 -11.04
C ARG A 35 -10.11 -8.38 -11.31
N MET A 36 -9.00 -7.78 -11.72
CA MET A 36 -8.91 -6.39 -12.13
C MET A 36 -8.53 -6.31 -13.60
N SER A 37 -8.84 -5.19 -14.24
CA SER A 37 -8.29 -4.92 -15.57
C SER A 37 -6.76 -4.75 -15.49
N TYR A 38 -6.08 -4.99 -16.60
CA TYR A 38 -4.63 -4.78 -16.69
C TYR A 38 -4.26 -3.33 -16.34
N GLU A 39 -4.99 -2.36 -16.89
CA GLU A 39 -4.75 -0.93 -16.65
C GLU A 39 -4.88 -0.57 -15.17
N MET A 40 -5.89 -1.09 -14.47
CA MET A 40 -6.06 -0.85 -13.03
C MET A 40 -4.90 -1.43 -12.23
N THR A 41 -4.45 -2.63 -12.62
CA THR A 41 -3.32 -3.30 -11.97
C THR A 41 -2.05 -2.48 -12.13
N GLU A 42 -1.71 -2.03 -13.34
CA GLU A 42 -0.52 -1.19 -13.59
C GLU A 42 -0.54 0.11 -12.76
N ARG A 43 -1.70 0.77 -12.67
CA ARG A 43 -1.85 1.98 -11.85
C ARG A 43 -1.64 1.70 -10.38
N LEU A 44 -2.20 0.61 -9.85
CA LEU A 44 -2.01 0.20 -8.45
C LEU A 44 -0.53 -0.04 -8.14
N PHE A 45 0.17 -0.80 -8.99
CA PHE A 45 1.60 -1.09 -8.82
C PHE A 45 2.46 0.18 -8.89
N THR A 46 2.17 1.07 -9.84
CA THR A 46 2.85 2.36 -9.96
C THR A 46 2.70 3.20 -8.70
N LEU A 47 1.47 3.33 -8.18
CA LEU A 47 1.19 4.09 -6.96
C LEU A 47 1.86 3.46 -5.72
N ALA A 48 1.80 2.14 -5.59
CA ALA A 48 2.45 1.42 -4.50
C ALA A 48 3.97 1.63 -4.53
N GLN A 49 4.58 1.58 -5.72
CA GLN A 49 6.01 1.86 -5.90
C GLN A 49 6.37 3.31 -5.54
N GLN A 50 5.58 4.29 -5.98
CA GLN A 50 5.79 5.71 -5.63
C GLN A 50 5.75 5.93 -4.11
N ARG A 51 4.86 5.22 -3.41
CA ARG A 51 4.72 5.27 -1.95
C ARG A 51 5.67 4.33 -1.19
N ARG A 52 6.43 3.49 -1.90
CA ARG A 52 7.33 2.46 -1.34
C ARG A 52 6.63 1.48 -0.39
N ILE A 53 5.38 1.15 -0.67
CA ILE A 53 4.57 0.16 0.08
C ILE A 53 4.14 -0.98 -0.83
N SER A 54 3.63 -2.07 -0.25
CA SER A 54 3.10 -3.18 -1.06
C SER A 54 1.75 -2.81 -1.69
N PRO A 55 1.38 -3.35 -2.87
CA PRO A 55 0.05 -3.14 -3.45
C PRO A 55 -1.10 -3.54 -2.51
N ASN A 56 -0.92 -4.59 -1.70
CA ASN A 56 -1.93 -5.03 -0.74
C ASN A 56 -2.08 -4.05 0.42
N GLU A 57 -0.99 -3.41 0.85
CA GLU A 57 -1.01 -2.36 1.86
C GLU A 57 -1.68 -1.10 1.34
N LEU A 58 -1.39 -0.70 0.10
CA LEU A 58 -2.10 0.40 -0.56
C LEU A 58 -3.60 0.13 -0.69
N ILE A 59 -4.01 -1.10 -1.04
CA ILE A 59 -5.44 -1.48 -1.08
C ILE A 59 -6.06 -1.34 0.31
N ARG A 60 -5.37 -1.80 1.37
CA ARG A 60 -5.86 -1.69 2.75
C ARG A 60 -6.02 -0.25 3.20
N GLU A 61 -5.04 0.61 2.89
CA GLU A 61 -5.12 2.05 3.18
C GLU A 61 -6.34 2.67 2.50
N ILE A 62 -6.49 2.48 1.18
CA ILE A 62 -7.61 3.08 0.43
C ILE A 62 -8.96 2.58 0.93
N VAL A 63 -9.08 1.30 1.26
CA VAL A 63 -10.32 0.73 1.79
C VAL A 63 -10.60 1.26 3.19
N ALA A 64 -9.59 1.36 4.06
CA ALA A 64 -9.74 1.94 5.39
C ALA A 64 -10.18 3.40 5.29
N ASP A 65 -9.47 4.21 4.49
CA ASP A 65 -9.80 5.62 4.25
C ASP A 65 -11.24 5.78 3.74
N TYR A 66 -11.69 4.92 2.82
CA TYR A 66 -13.05 4.97 2.29
C TYR A 66 -14.11 4.62 3.35
N LEU A 67 -13.88 3.58 4.14
CA LEU A 67 -14.80 3.15 5.20
C LEU A 67 -14.85 4.14 6.37
N ASP A 68 -13.72 4.76 6.69
CA ASP A 68 -13.64 5.82 7.71
C ASP A 68 -14.23 7.13 7.18
N SER A 69 -14.13 7.41 5.88
CA SER A 69 -14.77 8.58 5.25
C SER A 69 -16.29 8.46 5.17
N ASP A 70 -16.86 7.27 5.11
CA ASP A 70 -18.32 7.09 5.23
C ASP A 70 -18.84 7.45 6.64
N ALA A 71 -17.94 7.64 7.63
CA ALA A 71 -18.29 8.16 8.95
C ALA A 71 -18.29 9.70 9.03
N ASP A 72 -17.65 10.40 8.09
CA ASP A 72 -17.56 11.86 8.04
C ASP A 72 -18.22 12.40 6.76
N GLU A 73 -19.26 13.24 6.91
CA GLU A 73 -20.00 13.83 5.80
C GLU A 73 -19.04 14.52 4.79
N MET A 74 -19.02 14.04 3.54
CA MET A 74 -18.12 14.57 2.52
C MET A 74 -18.54 15.99 2.10
N ILE A 75 -17.88 17.01 2.67
CA ILE A 75 -18.16 18.41 2.33
C ILE A 75 -17.40 18.78 1.05
N THR A 76 -18.15 19.00 -0.04
CA THR A 76 -17.58 19.59 -1.26
C THR A 76 -17.35 21.09 -1.07
N ILE A 77 -16.08 21.50 -0.97
CA ILE A 77 -15.69 22.91 -0.92
C ILE A 77 -15.13 23.40 -2.26
N ARG A 78 -15.44 24.65 -2.62
CA ARG A 78 -14.81 25.28 -3.79
C ARG A 78 -13.34 25.56 -3.49
N ARG A 79 -12.48 25.31 -4.47
CA ARG A 79 -11.02 25.58 -4.37
C ARG A 79 -10.69 27.02 -4.00
N SER A 80 -11.50 27.98 -4.44
CA SER A 80 -11.36 29.40 -4.06
C SER A 80 -11.50 29.62 -2.56
N ASP A 81 -12.45 28.93 -1.95
CA ASP A 81 -12.83 29.11 -0.56
C ASP A 81 -11.81 28.44 0.36
N LEU A 82 -11.29 27.28 -0.06
CA LEU A 82 -10.16 26.63 0.60
C LEU A 82 -8.92 27.53 0.62
N ARG A 83 -8.58 28.12 -0.53
CA ARG A 83 -7.40 29.00 -0.63
C ARG A 83 -7.57 30.25 0.25
N ARG A 84 -8.76 30.85 0.25
CA ARG A 84 -9.07 31.98 1.13
C ARG A 84 -8.95 31.61 2.62
N ALA A 85 -9.45 30.43 3.01
CA ALA A 85 -9.36 29.96 4.39
C ALA A 85 -7.90 29.79 4.85
N ILE A 86 -7.05 29.22 3.98
CA ILE A 86 -5.61 29.08 4.24
C ILE A 86 -4.95 30.45 4.40
N ASP A 87 -5.22 31.39 3.49
CA ASP A 87 -4.63 32.73 3.55
C ASP A 87 -5.03 33.49 4.83
N ILE A 88 -6.27 33.31 5.31
CA ILE A 88 -6.75 33.88 6.57
C ILE A 88 -6.05 33.21 7.77
N ALA A 89 -5.95 31.88 7.77
CA ALA A 89 -5.31 31.14 8.85
C ALA A 89 -3.82 31.53 9.01
N VAL A 90 -3.10 31.68 7.90
CA VAL A 90 -1.70 32.12 7.90
C VAL A 90 -1.56 33.54 8.45
N LYS A 91 -2.44 34.47 8.03
CA LYS A 91 -2.42 35.85 8.54
C LYS A 91 -2.72 35.95 10.03
N ASN A 92 -3.58 35.10 10.56
CA ASN A 92 -3.95 35.11 11.98
C ASN A 92 -2.92 34.40 12.86
N ALA A 93 -1.99 33.65 12.26
CA ALA A 93 -0.90 32.97 12.97
C ALA A 93 0.37 33.83 13.12
N THR A 94 0.35 35.07 12.61
CA THR A 94 1.46 36.04 12.66
C THR A 94 1.05 37.26 13.47
#